data_AF-V5HAW4-F1
#
_entry.id   AF-V5HAW4-F1
#
_cell.length_a   1.000
_cell.length_b   1.000
_cell.length_c   1.000
_cell.angle_alpha   90.00
_cell.angle_beta   90.00
_cell.angle_gamma   90.00
#
_symmetry.space_group_name_H-M   'P 1'
#
loop_
_entity.id
_entity.type
_entity.pdbx_description
1 polymer ?
#
loop_
_entity_poly.entity_id
_entity_poly.type
_entity_poly.pdbx_seq_one_letter_code
_entity_poly.pdbx_strand_id
1 'polypeptide(L)'
;SASDIVILTETWLNSSIHDSEIFCSHADWNIFRHDRETRRGGGVLIAIKKNIPCFDVRLLDCNIEISAVCLSTPSNKIILAVCYRPPDCDSLFAVNLSSILVDIKTRFP
;
A
#
# COMPACT_ATOMS: atom_id res chain seq x y z
N SER A 1 12.43 19.37 -6.59
CA SER A 1 12.78 18.17 -5.81
C SER A 1 12.01 16.99 -6.38
N ALA A 2 12.57 15.78 -6.32
CA ALA A 2 11.85 14.57 -6.70
C ALA A 2 11.32 13.90 -5.43
N SER A 3 10.05 13.50 -5.41
CA SER A 3 9.45 12.79 -4.27
C SER A 3 10.21 11.52 -3.95
N ASP A 4 10.34 11.19 -2.66
CA ASP A 4 10.98 9.95 -2.20
C ASP A 4 9.97 8.82 -1.94
N ILE A 5 8.71 9.19 -1.72
CA ILE A 5 7.59 8.31 -1.47
C ILE A 5 6.42 8.78 -2.35
N VAL A 6 5.77 7.85 -3.03
CA VAL A 6 4.57 8.09 -3.84
C VAL A 6 3.47 7.16 -3.35
N ILE A 7 2.28 7.71 -3.11
CA ILE A 7 1.12 6.96 -2.62
C ILE A 7 -0.02 7.19 -3.61
N LEU A 8 -0.55 6.11 -4.17
CA LEU A 8 -1.59 6.15 -5.19
C LEU A 8 -2.79 5.29 -4.80
N THR A 9 -3.97 5.75 -5.18
CA THR A 9 -5.23 5.00 -5.18
C THR A 9 -5.79 5.03 -6.59
N GLU A 10 -6.71 4.11 -6.91
CA GLU A 10 -7.29 4.01 -8.26
C GLU A 10 -6.19 3.78 -9.32
N THR A 11 -5.26 2.89 -9.02
CA THR A 11 -4.11 2.60 -9.87
C THR A 11 -4.50 1.85 -11.14
N TRP A 12 -5.59 1.07 -11.07
CA TRP A 12 -6.10 0.22 -12.15
C TRP A 12 -5.04 -0.76 -12.68
N LEU A 13 -4.03 -1.05 -11.85
CA LEU A 13 -3.01 -2.04 -12.13
C LEU A 13 -3.57 -3.45 -11.94
N ASN A 14 -2.90 -4.41 -12.56
CA ASN A 14 -3.18 -5.83 -12.43
C ASN A 14 -1.88 -6.62 -12.59
N SER A 15 -1.91 -7.90 -12.29
CA SER A 15 -0.76 -8.81 -12.29
C SER A 15 -0.03 -8.92 -13.63
N SER A 16 -0.61 -8.48 -14.76
CA SER A 16 0.10 -8.43 -16.04
C SER A 16 1.06 -7.25 -16.17
N ILE A 17 0.99 -6.25 -15.28
CA ILE A 17 1.86 -5.07 -15.28
C ILE A 17 2.95 -5.28 -14.24
N HIS A 18 4.20 -5.39 -14.67
CA HIS A 18 5.35 -5.55 -13.80
C HIS A 18 5.70 -4.22 -13.11
N ASP A 19 6.25 -4.29 -11.91
CA ASP A 19 6.59 -3.09 -11.12
C ASP A 19 7.56 -2.14 -11.83
N SER A 20 8.44 -2.68 -12.68
CA SER A 20 9.37 -1.89 -13.50
C SER A 20 8.69 -1.05 -14.58
N GLU A 21 7.43 -1.32 -14.92
CA GLU A 21 6.67 -0.58 -15.94
C GLU A 21 5.98 0.67 -15.36
N ILE A 22 5.82 0.73 -14.03
CA ILE A 22 4.99 1.75 -13.36
C ILE A 22 5.66 3.13 -13.41
N PHE A 23 6.99 3.18 -13.22
CA PHE A 23 7.75 4.43 -13.25
C PHE A 23 8.84 4.37 -14.31
N CYS A 24 8.75 5.24 -15.33
CA CYS A 24 9.70 5.35 -16.45
C CYS A 24 11.08 5.93 -16.06
N SER A 25 11.50 5.81 -14.79
CA SER A 25 12.68 6.51 -14.26
C SER A 25 13.84 5.56 -13.97
N HIS A 26 15.08 6.08 -14.03
CA HIS A 26 16.28 5.41 -13.54
C HIS A 26 16.31 5.29 -12.01
N ALA A 27 15.27 5.78 -11.31
CA ALA A 27 15.14 5.62 -9.88
C ALA A 27 14.64 4.21 -9.59
N ASP A 28 15.42 3.51 -8.79
CA ASP A 28 15.06 2.23 -8.23
C ASP A 28 13.98 2.42 -7.14
N TRP A 29 12.79 1.86 -7.38
CA TRP A 29 11.66 1.88 -6.44
C TRP A 29 11.41 0.50 -5.84
N ASN A 30 11.05 0.45 -4.57
CA ASN A 30 10.34 -0.65 -3.96
C ASN A 30 8.84 -0.36 -4.12
N ILE A 31 8.12 -1.27 -4.77
CA ILE A 31 6.68 -1.15 -5.01
C ILE A 31 5.94 -2.11 -4.07
N PHE A 32 4.96 -1.58 -3.35
CA PHE A 32 4.04 -2.33 -2.51
C PHE A 32 2.64 -1.98 -2.99
N ARG A 33 1.90 -2.96 -3.52
CA ARG A 33 0.61 -2.70 -4.14
C ARG A 33 -0.40 -3.79 -3.81
N HIS A 34 -1.67 -3.41 -3.89
CA HIS A 34 -2.80 -4.32 -3.82
C HIS A 34 -3.66 -4.02 -5.05
N ASP A 35 -3.55 -4.89 -6.04
CA ASP A 35 -4.29 -4.78 -7.30
C ASP A 35 -5.68 -5.36 -7.15
N ARG A 36 -6.62 -4.80 -7.91
CA ARG A 36 -7.96 -5.34 -7.98
C ARG A 36 -8.14 -6.17 -9.25
N GLU A 37 -8.12 -7.49 -9.11
CA GLU A 37 -8.20 -8.39 -10.27
C GLU A 37 -9.64 -8.64 -10.76
N THR A 38 -10.64 -8.48 -9.90
CA THR A 38 -12.01 -9.00 -10.17
C THR A 38 -12.93 -8.06 -10.95
N ARG A 39 -12.63 -6.76 -11.01
CA ARG A 39 -13.45 -5.76 -11.71
C ARG A 39 -12.61 -4.55 -12.13
N ARG A 40 -13.18 -3.72 -13.01
CA ARG A 40 -12.58 -2.44 -13.42
C ARG A 40 -12.52 -1.46 -12.23
N GLY A 41 -11.39 -0.76 -12.14
CA GLY A 41 -11.16 0.30 -11.18
C GLY A 41 -10.67 -0.18 -9.81
N GLY A 42 -10.21 0.74 -8.98
CA GLY A 42 -9.60 0.47 -7.68
C GLY A 42 -8.11 0.23 -7.75
N GLY A 43 -7.60 -0.43 -6.71
CA GLY A 43 -6.19 -0.71 -6.51
C GLY A 43 -5.47 0.42 -5.76
N VAL A 44 -4.46 0.03 -4.99
CA VAL A 44 -3.63 0.95 -4.21
C VAL A 44 -2.15 0.61 -4.34
N LEU A 45 -1.29 1.62 -4.22
CA LEU A 45 0.16 1.46 -4.36
C LEU A 45 0.93 2.44 -3.47
N ILE A 46 1.97 1.94 -2.83
CA ILE A 46 3.02 2.71 -2.16
C ILE A 46 4.33 2.41 -2.89
N ALA A 47 4.97 3.45 -3.44
CA ALA A 47 6.32 3.38 -3.98
C ALA A 47 7.28 4.13 -3.08
N ILE A 48 8.39 3.50 -2.74
CA ILE A 48 9.44 4.07 -1.90
C ILE A 48 10.78 3.90 -2.61
N LYS A 49 11.60 4.95 -2.69
CA LYS A 49 12.95 4.82 -3.29
C LYS A 49 13.77 3.76 -2.54
N LYS A 50 14.53 2.93 -3.25
CA LYS A 50 15.29 1.81 -2.65
C LYS A 50 16.33 2.23 -1.60
N ASN A 51 16.77 3.49 -1.60
CA ASN A 51 17.68 4.02 -0.59
C ASN A 51 17.01 4.30 0.77
N ILE A 52 15.68 4.20 0.87
CA ILE A 52 14.95 4.29 2.12
C ILE A 52 14.68 2.88 2.64
N PRO A 53 15.21 2.50 3.82
CA PRO A 53 14.94 1.21 4.42
C PRO A 53 13.45 1.05 4.75
N CYS A 54 12.84 0.03 4.15
CA CYS A 54 11.43 -0.27 4.37
C CYS A 54 11.14 -1.76 4.24
N PHE A 55 10.04 -2.22 4.81
CA PHE A 55 9.54 -3.58 4.63
C PHE A 55 8.02 -3.61 4.59
N ASP A 56 7.48 -4.59 3.86
CA ASP A 56 6.04 -4.83 3.74
C ASP A 56 5.43 -5.22 5.08
N VAL A 57 4.39 -4.50 5.50
CA VAL A 57 3.57 -4.88 6.65
C VAL A 57 2.48 -5.80 6.11
N ARG A 58 2.81 -7.10 6.02
CA ARG A 58 1.89 -8.11 5.50
C ARG A 58 0.55 -8.06 6.23
N LEU A 59 -0.52 -7.81 5.49
CA LEU A 59 -1.88 -7.82 6.00
C LEU A 59 -2.53 -9.14 5.59
N LEU A 60 -3.06 -9.88 6.57
CA LEU A 60 -3.71 -11.17 6.33
C LEU A 60 -5.20 -10.94 6.05
N ASP A 61 -5.77 -11.72 5.12
CA ASP A 61 -7.21 -11.79 4.84
C ASP A 61 -7.90 -10.42 4.69
N CYS A 62 -7.29 -9.52 3.90
CA CYS A 62 -7.82 -8.18 3.68
C CYS A 62 -8.92 -8.16 2.61
N ASN A 63 -10.16 -7.99 3.07
CA ASN A 63 -11.33 -7.80 2.22
C ASN A 63 -11.48 -6.35 1.69
N ILE A 64 -10.51 -5.48 1.98
CA ILE A 64 -10.49 -4.09 1.54
C ILE A 64 -9.19 -3.79 0.78
N GLU A 65 -9.23 -2.78 -0.09
CA GLU A 65 -8.08 -2.36 -0.91
C GLU A 65 -7.11 -1.52 -0.07
N ILE A 66 -6.23 -2.21 0.65
CA ILE A 66 -5.25 -1.63 1.55
C ILE A 66 -3.85 -2.22 1.33
N SER A 67 -2.82 -1.40 1.50
CA SER A 67 -1.42 -1.80 1.57
C SER A 67 -0.73 -1.00 2.68
N ALA A 68 0.20 -1.62 3.40
CA ALA A 68 0.93 -1.00 4.50
C ALA A 68 2.42 -1.32 4.44
N VAL A 69 3.26 -0.34 4.71
CA VAL A 69 4.71 -0.45 4.64
C VAL A 69 5.31 0.21 5.87
N CYS A 70 6.28 -0.46 6.50
CA CYS A 70 7.04 0.11 7.61
C CYS A 70 8.32 0.75 7.08
N LEU A 71 8.45 2.06 7.27
CA LEU A 71 9.66 2.84 7.04
C LEU A 71 10.52 2.77 8.29
N SER A 72 11.79 2.43 8.13
CA SER A 72 12.76 2.44 9.23
C SER A 72 13.67 3.65 9.10
N THR A 73 13.59 4.55 10.07
CA THR A 73 14.55 5.64 10.25
C THR A 73 15.52 5.28 11.39
N PRO A 74 16.65 5.98 11.54
CA PRO A 74 17.58 5.71 12.65
C PRO A 74 16.96 5.86 14.05
N SER A 75 15.94 6.71 14.19
CA SER A 75 15.32 7.03 15.47
C SER A 75 13.94 6.40 15.67
N ASN A 76 13.20 6.15 14.60
CA ASN A 76 11.80 5.74 14.66
C ASN A 76 11.43 4.77 13.53
N LYS A 77 10.37 3.99 13.76
CA LYS A 77 9.65 3.27 12.71
C LYS A 77 8.32 3.96 12.44
N ILE A 78 7.97 4.10 11.17
CA ILE A 78 6.72 4.72 10.73
C ILE A 78 6.00 3.72 9.84
N ILE A 79 4.78 3.35 10.21
CA ILE A 79 3.93 2.54 9.34
C ILE A 79 3.07 3.46 8.48
N LEU A 80 3.29 3.39 7.18
CA LEU A 80 2.53 4.10 6.17
C LEU A 80 1.51 3.13 5.57
N ALA A 81 0.23 3.48 5.61
CA ALA A 81 -0.82 2.68 4.99
C ALA A 81 -1.61 3.53 3.97
N VAL A 82 -1.95 2.91 2.85
CA VAL A 82 -2.87 3.47 1.85
C VAL A 82 -4.09 2.56 1.80
N CYS A 83 -5.28 3.17 1.84
CA CYS A 83 -6.53 2.46 1.78
C CYS A 83 -7.47 3.19 0.83
N TYR A 84 -8.04 2.46 -0.12
CA TYR A 84 -9.08 2.97 -0.99
C TYR A 84 -10.45 2.46 -0.54
N ARG A 85 -11.39 3.38 -0.37
CA ARG A 85 -12.79 3.07 -0.06
C ARG A 85 -13.63 3.21 -1.33
N PRO A 86 -14.06 2.11 -1.95
CA PRO A 86 -14.91 2.19 -3.13
C PRO A 86 -16.28 2.78 -2.79
N PRO A 87 -16.96 3.46 -3.74
CA PRO A 87 -18.24 4.11 -3.51
C PRO A 87 -19.37 3.11 -3.15
N ASP A 88 -19.24 1.87 -3.62
CA ASP A 88 -20.18 0.77 -3.37
C ASP A 88 -19.80 -0.11 -2.17
N CYS A 89 -18.93 0.38 -1.27
CA CYS A 89 -18.55 -0.40 -0.09
C CYS A 89 -19.74 -0.64 0.85
N ASP A 90 -19.78 -1.81 1.47
CA ASP A 90 -20.76 -2.15 2.49
C ASP A 90 -20.49 -1.41 3.82
N SER A 91 -21.39 -1.63 4.80
CA SER A 91 -21.25 -1.08 6.15
C SER A 91 -20.12 -1.71 6.96
N LEU A 92 -19.55 -2.85 6.53
CA LEU A 92 -18.47 -3.54 7.20
C LEU A 92 -17.10 -2.93 6.90
N PHE A 93 -16.97 -2.07 5.88
CA PHE A 93 -15.71 -1.42 5.53
C PHE A 93 -15.00 -0.79 6.73
N ALA A 94 -15.71 0.00 7.54
CA ALA A 94 -15.13 0.68 8.70
C ALA A 94 -14.68 -0.32 9.79
N VAL A 95 -15.43 -1.40 9.98
CA VAL A 95 -15.09 -2.48 10.93
C VAL A 95 -13.83 -3.20 10.45
N ASN A 96 -13.76 -3.56 9.17
CA ASN A 96 -12.60 -4.22 8.58
C ASN A 96 -11.35 -3.35 8.67
N LEU A 97 -11.46 -2.06 8.33
CA LEU A 97 -10.35 -1.11 8.48
C LEU A 97 -9.90 -1.01 9.95
N SER A 98 -10.83 -0.89 10.89
CA SER A 98 -10.50 -0.82 12.32
C SER A 98 -9.79 -2.09 12.79
N SER A 99 -10.26 -3.28 12.40
CA SER A 99 -9.62 -4.55 12.75
C SER A 99 -8.19 -4.63 12.23
N ILE A 100 -7.95 -4.19 10.99
CA ILE A 100 -6.61 -4.16 10.38
C ILE A 100 -5.70 -3.18 11.13
N LEU A 101 -6.18 -1.98 11.48
CA LEU A 101 -5.39 -1.01 12.23
C LEU A 101 -5.04 -1.50 13.65
N VAL A 102 -5.96 -2.21 14.31
CA VAL A 102 -5.70 -2.84 15.61
C VAL A 102 -4.64 -3.94 15.47
N ASP A 103 -4.77 -4.82 14.47
CA ASP A 103 -3.78 -5.88 14.23
C ASP A 103 -2.37 -5.32 13.95
N ILE A 104 -2.27 -4.29 13.10
CA ILE A 104 -1.00 -3.59 12.85
C ILE A 104 -0.42 -3.05 14.17
N LYS A 105 -1.25 -2.36 14.97
CA LYS A 105 -0.82 -1.80 16.27
C LYS A 105 -0.36 -2.90 17.25
N THR A 106 -1.00 -4.07 17.24
CA THR A 106 -0.63 -5.19 18.11
C THR A 106 0.69 -5.83 17.68
N ARG A 107 0.95 -5.94 16.38
CA ARG A 107 2.19 -6.53 15.83
C ARG A 107 3.39 -5.59 15.87
N PHE A 108 3.14 -4.28 15.81
CA PHE A 108 4.15 -3.23 15.77
C PHE A 108 3.83 -2.13 16.80
N PRO A 109 4.09 -2.39 18.10
CA PRO A 109 3.82 -1.44 19.18
C PRO A 109 4.76 -0.24 19.18
#